data_AF-A0A382PWX6-F1
#
_entry.id   AF-A0A382PWX6-F1
#
_cell.length_a   1.000
_cell.length_b   1.000
_cell.length_c   1.000
_cell.angle_alpha   90.00
_cell.angle_beta   90.00
_cell.angle_gamma   90.00
#
_symmetry.space_group_name_H-M   'P 1'
#
loop_
_entity.id
_entity.type
_entity.pdbx_description
1 polymer ?
#
loop_
_entity_poly.entity_id
_entity_poly.type
_entity_poly.pdbx_seq_one_letter_code
_entity_poly.pdbx_strand_id
1 'polypeptide(L)'
;VKKIAVISGEIELDQTQAVIVKEVQPPLLADVNDDGIVNIFDLVIIAGQFNKSGVSLSGDVNDDNLVNIFDLIMVAGNFGKSNIAAPTMLTNKLTFTTQQKQSIQSAIVELEDMLVRSEIEELVFNLLKTILPKRLSEQTQILPNYPNPFNPETWIPFELSRGSAVSVTIYNVVGTAVRSISMGYLKAGRYVSRSRAIYWDGKADSGERVASGTYFYTLKADTSTFTQKMIILK
;
A
#
# COMPACT_ATOMS: atom_id res chain seq x y z
N VAL A 1 -38.93 76.81 -44.20
CA VAL A 1 -38.62 77.18 -42.80
C VAL A 1 -38.47 75.85 -42.05
N LYS A 2 -37.33 75.33 -41.56
CA LYS A 2 -35.96 75.81 -41.25
C LYS A 2 -34.96 74.65 -41.51
N LYS A 3 -33.84 75.00 -42.16
CA LYS A 3 -32.41 74.56 -42.11
C LYS A 3 -32.03 73.08 -41.95
N ILE A 4 -31.34 72.45 -42.93
CA ILE A 4 -29.87 72.41 -43.21
C ILE A 4 -29.13 71.59 -42.13
N ALA A 5 -28.30 70.55 -42.37
CA ALA A 5 -27.42 70.20 -43.49
C ALA A 5 -27.27 68.68 -43.62
N VAL A 6 -26.98 68.17 -44.83
CA VAL A 6 -26.35 66.86 -45.04
C VAL A 6 -24.94 67.14 -45.56
N ILE A 7 -23.93 66.88 -44.74
CA ILE A 7 -22.52 66.84 -45.13
C ILE A 7 -21.90 65.59 -44.49
N SER A 8 -21.28 64.79 -45.36
CA SER A 8 -20.36 63.65 -45.17
C SER A 8 -19.91 63.26 -43.76
N GLY A 9 -19.91 61.96 -43.48
CA GLY A 9 -19.09 61.34 -42.44
C GLY A 9 -19.22 59.82 -42.49
N GLU A 10 -18.10 59.13 -42.66
CA GLU A 10 -17.95 57.67 -42.61
C GLU A 10 -18.59 57.10 -41.33
N ILE A 11 -19.25 55.94 -41.45
CA ILE A 11 -19.63 55.12 -40.30
C ILE A 11 -19.03 53.73 -40.50
N GLU A 12 -18.18 53.39 -39.53
CA GLU A 12 -17.44 52.16 -39.33
C GLU A 12 -18.28 50.90 -39.53
N LEU A 13 -17.66 49.88 -40.14
CA LEU A 13 -18.17 48.52 -40.15
C LEU A 13 -18.19 47.97 -38.72
N ASP A 14 -19.38 47.99 -38.11
CA ASP A 14 -19.69 47.32 -36.85
C ASP A 14 -19.37 45.82 -36.98
N GLN A 15 -18.50 45.34 -36.09
CA GLN A 15 -18.04 43.97 -36.05
C GLN A 15 -19.19 43.08 -35.59
N THR A 16 -19.70 42.26 -36.49
CA THR A 16 -20.58 41.15 -36.16
C THR A 16 -19.92 40.31 -35.07
N GLN A 17 -20.52 40.32 -33.88
CA GLN A 17 -20.20 39.46 -32.75
C GLN A 17 -20.15 38.01 -33.24
N ALA A 18 -18.95 37.47 -33.41
CA ALA A 18 -18.75 36.04 -33.55
C ALA A 18 -19.19 35.39 -32.23
N VAL A 19 -20.37 34.77 -32.25
CA VAL A 19 -20.79 33.86 -31.20
C VAL A 19 -19.79 32.71 -31.21
N ILE A 20 -18.81 32.74 -30.31
CA ILE A 20 -17.94 31.61 -30.06
C ILE A 20 -18.83 30.54 -29.42
N VAL A 21 -19.33 29.62 -30.23
CA VAL A 21 -19.84 28.35 -29.75
C VAL A 21 -18.61 27.61 -29.21
N LYS A 22 -18.38 27.73 -27.90
CA LYS A 22 -17.37 26.94 -27.20
C LYS A 22 -17.81 25.49 -27.40
N GLU A 23 -17.07 24.75 -28.20
CA GLU A 23 -17.28 23.32 -28.39
C GLU A 23 -17.14 22.67 -27.01
N VAL A 24 -18.27 22.35 -26.37
CA VAL A 24 -18.27 21.71 -25.04
C VAL A 24 -17.80 20.28 -25.30
N GLN A 25 -16.53 20.03 -25.03
CA GLN A 25 -16.01 18.67 -25.06
C GLN A 25 -16.81 17.82 -24.04
N PRO A 26 -17.13 16.56 -24.36
CA PRO A 26 -17.88 15.71 -23.46
C PRO A 26 -17.16 15.60 -22.11
N PRO A 27 -17.91 15.56 -20.98
CA PRO A 27 -17.33 15.49 -19.65
C PRO A 27 -16.42 14.26 -19.56
N LEU A 28 -15.23 14.46 -18.99
CA LEU A 28 -14.25 13.41 -18.85
C LEU A 28 -14.64 12.52 -17.67
N LEU A 29 -14.87 11.23 -17.95
CA LEU A 29 -15.32 10.30 -16.92
C LEU A 29 -14.26 10.20 -15.80
N ALA A 30 -14.69 10.44 -14.56
CA ALA A 30 -13.86 10.46 -13.35
C ALA A 30 -12.94 11.68 -13.18
N ASP A 31 -13.19 12.75 -13.93
CA ASP A 31 -12.67 14.11 -13.66
C ASP A 31 -13.58 14.76 -12.61
N VAL A 32 -13.17 14.69 -11.35
CA VAL A 32 -14.03 15.01 -10.20
C VAL A 32 -14.09 16.52 -9.96
N ASN A 33 -13.07 17.26 -10.38
CA ASN A 33 -13.02 18.71 -10.27
C ASN A 33 -13.30 19.44 -11.60
N ASP A 34 -13.68 18.70 -12.65
CA ASP A 34 -13.96 19.19 -14.00
C ASP A 34 -12.81 20.03 -14.60
N ASP A 35 -11.55 19.69 -14.29
CA ASP A 35 -10.37 20.44 -14.76
C ASP A 35 -9.83 19.97 -16.13
N GLY A 36 -10.42 18.91 -16.68
CA GLY A 36 -10.09 18.31 -17.97
C GLY A 36 -8.97 17.26 -17.90
N ILE A 37 -8.49 16.91 -16.70
CA ILE A 37 -7.37 15.98 -16.47
C ILE A 37 -7.65 15.09 -15.25
N VAL A 38 -7.81 13.78 -15.45
CA VAL A 38 -7.92 12.84 -14.32
C VAL A 38 -6.54 12.59 -13.69
N ASN A 39 -6.34 13.07 -12.47
CA ASN A 39 -5.06 13.04 -11.77
C ASN A 39 -5.20 12.82 -10.24
N ILE A 40 -4.13 13.10 -9.49
CA ILE A 40 -4.08 12.85 -8.04
C ILE A 40 -5.06 13.74 -7.27
N PHE A 41 -5.41 14.91 -7.79
CA PHE A 41 -6.35 15.83 -7.16
C PHE A 41 -7.78 15.26 -7.17
N ASP A 42 -8.18 14.53 -8.21
CA ASP A 42 -9.46 13.81 -8.26
C ASP A 42 -9.54 12.72 -7.19
N LEU A 43 -8.46 11.94 -7.05
CA LEU A 43 -8.36 10.91 -6.01
C LEU A 43 -8.40 11.52 -4.60
N VAL A 44 -7.79 12.68 -4.40
CA VAL A 44 -7.79 13.39 -3.11
C VAL A 44 -9.19 13.87 -2.74
N ILE A 45 -9.99 14.34 -3.71
CA ILE A 45 -11.37 14.79 -3.47
C ILE A 45 -12.24 13.61 -3.02
N ILE A 46 -12.14 12.46 -3.69
CA ILE A 46 -12.86 11.23 -3.28
C ILE A 46 -12.43 10.80 -1.87
N ALA A 47 -11.12 10.75 -1.61
CA ALA A 47 -10.62 10.36 -0.30
C ALA A 47 -11.14 11.30 0.82
N GLY A 48 -11.30 12.60 0.54
CA GLY A 48 -11.88 13.57 1.47
C GLY A 48 -13.40 13.45 1.68
N GLN A 49 -14.07 12.66 0.85
CA GLN A 49 -15.50 12.39 0.93
C GLN A 49 -15.82 10.92 1.25
N PHE A 50 -14.82 10.09 1.47
CA PHE A 50 -15.00 8.66 1.74
C PHE A 50 -15.99 8.40 2.88
N ASN A 51 -16.90 7.44 2.66
CA ASN A 51 -17.97 7.05 3.56
C ASN A 51 -19.03 8.14 3.82
N LYS A 52 -19.10 9.18 2.97
CA LYS A 52 -20.22 10.12 2.94
C LYS A 52 -21.34 9.58 2.05
N SER A 53 -22.55 9.88 2.46
CA SER A 53 -23.78 9.53 1.72
C SER A 53 -24.63 10.77 1.50
N GLY A 54 -25.32 10.83 0.37
CA GLY A 54 -26.15 11.96 -0.01
C GLY A 54 -26.19 12.17 -1.52
N VAL A 55 -27.15 12.97 -1.95
CA VAL A 55 -27.28 13.34 -3.36
C VAL A 55 -26.20 14.34 -3.76
N SER A 56 -25.64 14.18 -4.95
CA SER A 56 -24.71 15.13 -5.57
C SER A 56 -23.40 15.33 -4.79
N LEU A 57 -22.86 14.27 -4.20
CA LEU A 57 -21.51 14.29 -3.65
C LEU A 57 -20.50 14.30 -4.81
N SER A 58 -19.57 15.26 -4.83
CA SER A 58 -18.60 15.35 -5.93
C SER A 58 -17.70 14.10 -6.01
N GLY A 59 -17.52 13.39 -4.91
CA GLY A 59 -16.78 12.12 -4.86
C GLY A 59 -17.60 10.88 -5.22
N ASP A 60 -18.91 11.01 -5.48
CA ASP A 60 -19.79 9.93 -5.92
C ASP A 60 -19.80 9.92 -7.46
N VAL A 61 -18.84 9.19 -8.03
CA VAL A 61 -18.52 9.21 -9.46
C VAL A 61 -19.38 8.20 -10.23
N ASN A 62 -19.96 7.22 -9.53
CA ASN A 62 -20.86 6.23 -10.11
C ASN A 62 -22.36 6.52 -9.85
N ASP A 63 -22.67 7.67 -9.24
CA ASP A 63 -24.03 8.16 -8.92
C ASP A 63 -24.86 7.18 -8.07
N ASP A 64 -24.22 6.46 -7.15
CA ASP A 64 -24.88 5.49 -6.26
C ASP A 64 -25.31 6.08 -4.90
N ASN A 65 -25.04 7.37 -4.68
CA ASN A 65 -25.24 8.15 -3.45
C ASN A 65 -24.31 7.78 -2.29
N LEU A 66 -23.23 7.02 -2.53
CA LEU A 66 -22.26 6.58 -1.53
C LEU A 66 -20.82 6.75 -2.05
N VAL A 67 -20.05 7.66 -1.46
CA VAL A 67 -18.62 7.77 -1.79
C VAL A 67 -17.84 6.64 -1.13
N ASN A 68 -17.37 5.69 -1.93
CA ASN A 68 -16.72 4.47 -1.47
C ASN A 68 -15.53 4.06 -2.36
N ILE A 69 -15.07 2.81 -2.19
CA ILE A 69 -13.91 2.29 -2.91
C ILE A 69 -14.15 2.18 -4.43
N PHE A 70 -15.40 2.01 -4.87
CA PHE A 70 -15.76 1.93 -6.28
C PHE A 70 -15.57 3.26 -7.00
N ASP A 71 -15.85 4.40 -6.34
CA ASP A 71 -15.55 5.74 -6.87
C ASP A 71 -14.05 5.95 -7.03
N LEU A 72 -13.28 5.51 -6.03
CA LEU A 72 -11.83 5.61 -6.06
C LEU A 72 -11.23 4.76 -7.18
N ILE A 73 -11.78 3.57 -7.40
CA ILE A 73 -11.39 2.66 -8.50
C ILE A 73 -11.75 3.28 -9.86
N MET A 74 -12.92 3.92 -9.97
CA MET A 74 -13.35 4.63 -11.17
C MET A 74 -12.37 5.75 -11.55
N VAL A 75 -11.95 6.59 -10.60
CA VAL A 75 -10.94 7.64 -10.86
C VAL A 75 -9.57 7.04 -11.15
N ALA A 76 -9.13 6.04 -10.38
CA ALA A 76 -7.84 5.41 -10.62
C ALA A 76 -7.76 4.71 -11.99
N GLY A 77 -8.87 4.13 -12.47
CA GLY A 77 -8.96 3.50 -13.79
C GLY A 77 -8.96 4.48 -14.97
N ASN A 78 -9.27 5.76 -14.70
CA ASN A 78 -9.22 6.83 -15.68
C ASN A 78 -7.99 7.74 -15.51
N PHE A 79 -7.10 7.43 -14.55
CA PHE A 79 -5.95 8.25 -14.22
C PHE A 79 -5.02 8.48 -15.41
N GLY A 80 -4.67 9.74 -15.64
CA GLY A 80 -3.87 10.18 -16.78
C GLY A 80 -4.67 10.32 -18.08
N LYS A 81 -6.00 10.16 -18.08
CA LYS A 81 -6.82 10.63 -19.21
C LYS A 81 -6.90 12.15 -19.17
N SER A 82 -6.83 12.77 -20.34
CA SER A 82 -6.97 14.21 -20.49
C SER A 82 -7.68 14.54 -21.80
N ASN A 83 -8.53 15.56 -21.75
CA ASN A 83 -9.15 16.18 -22.92
C ASN A 83 -8.17 17.16 -23.63
N ILE A 84 -7.04 17.42 -22.99
CA ILE A 84 -5.92 18.22 -23.49
C ILE A 84 -4.83 17.27 -24.01
N ALA A 85 -4.25 17.57 -25.18
CA ALA A 85 -3.37 16.63 -25.87
C ALA A 85 -2.13 16.17 -25.05
N ALA A 86 -1.95 14.85 -25.05
CA ALA A 86 -0.84 14.01 -24.58
C ALA A 86 -0.60 13.88 -23.05
N PRO A 87 -1.00 12.76 -22.44
CA PRO A 87 -0.59 12.41 -21.09
C PRO A 87 0.80 11.79 -21.05
N THR A 88 1.62 12.24 -20.09
CA THR A 88 2.93 11.65 -19.82
C THR A 88 2.73 10.33 -19.05
N MET A 89 3.16 9.21 -19.64
CA MET A 89 3.11 7.88 -19.04
C MET A 89 3.90 7.81 -17.72
N LEU A 90 3.25 7.36 -16.65
CA LEU A 90 3.86 7.08 -15.34
C LEU A 90 4.69 5.80 -15.39
N THR A 91 6.00 5.91 -15.64
CA THR A 91 6.95 4.83 -15.33
C THR A 91 7.55 5.02 -13.95
N ASN A 92 6.72 5.08 -12.90
CA ASN A 92 7.20 5.01 -11.53
C ASN A 92 6.77 3.69 -10.91
N LYS A 93 7.77 2.91 -10.47
CA LYS A 93 7.58 1.70 -9.67
C LYS A 93 6.67 2.05 -8.48
N LEU A 94 5.45 1.52 -8.45
CA LEU A 94 4.47 1.77 -7.39
C LEU A 94 5.11 1.44 -6.02
N THR A 95 5.30 2.46 -5.18
CA THR A 95 5.84 2.31 -3.82
C THR A 95 4.76 2.62 -2.79
N PHE A 96 4.30 1.59 -2.07
CA PHE A 96 3.32 1.74 -1.00
C PHE A 96 3.99 1.91 0.38
N THR A 97 3.41 2.77 1.21
CA THR A 97 3.75 2.88 2.64
C THR A 97 3.35 1.61 3.41
N THR A 98 3.85 1.45 4.64
CA THR A 98 3.47 0.31 5.50
C THR A 98 1.97 0.29 5.79
N GLN A 99 1.37 1.45 6.07
CA GLN A 99 -0.06 1.56 6.34
C GLN A 99 -0.88 1.17 5.10
N GLN A 100 -0.52 1.67 3.92
CA GLN A 100 -1.19 1.30 2.67
C GLN A 100 -1.10 -0.20 2.37
N LYS A 101 0.05 -0.83 2.65
CA LYS A 101 0.21 -2.29 2.51
C LYS A 101 -0.68 -3.07 3.48
N GLN A 102 -0.87 -2.56 4.70
CA GLN A 102 -1.77 -3.17 5.68
C GLN A 102 -3.23 -3.02 5.28
N SER A 103 -3.65 -1.84 4.82
CA SER A 103 -5.01 -1.61 4.31
C SER A 103 -5.32 -2.50 3.11
N ILE A 104 -4.39 -2.61 2.13
CA ILE A 104 -4.54 -3.51 0.98
C ILE A 104 -4.62 -4.98 1.45
N GLN A 105 -3.78 -5.38 2.42
CA GLN A 105 -3.85 -6.74 2.98
C GLN A 105 -5.21 -7.03 3.64
N SER A 106 -5.76 -6.09 4.41
CA SER A 106 -7.08 -6.25 5.03
C SER A 106 -8.19 -6.41 4.00
N ALA A 107 -8.17 -5.62 2.91
CA ALA A 107 -9.13 -5.76 1.82
C ALA A 107 -9.00 -7.11 1.09
N ILE A 108 -7.78 -7.63 0.92
CA ILE A 108 -7.56 -8.97 0.35
C ILE A 108 -8.18 -10.04 1.25
N VAL A 109 -7.99 -9.96 2.57
CA VAL A 109 -8.55 -10.94 3.53
C VAL A 109 -10.08 -10.92 3.51
N GLU A 110 -10.67 -9.73 3.52
CA GLU A 110 -12.13 -9.56 3.45
C GLU A 110 -12.71 -10.19 2.18
N LEU A 111 -12.04 -9.99 1.03
CA LEU A 111 -12.43 -10.63 -0.23
C LEU A 111 -12.20 -12.15 -0.23
N GLU A 112 -11.17 -12.67 0.46
CA GLU A 112 -10.91 -14.11 0.59
C GLU A 112 -12.02 -14.83 1.39
N ASP A 113 -12.57 -14.16 2.41
CA ASP A 113 -13.59 -14.72 3.30
C ASP A 113 -15.02 -14.71 2.70
N MET A 114 -15.21 -14.08 1.54
CA MET A 114 -16.50 -14.09 0.84
C MET A 114 -16.81 -15.47 0.23
N LEU A 115 -17.98 -16.02 0.54
CA LEU A 115 -18.46 -17.31 0.01
C LEU A 115 -18.74 -17.27 -1.50
N VAL A 116 -19.18 -16.11 -2.01
CA VAL A 116 -19.43 -15.85 -3.45
C VAL A 116 -18.96 -14.44 -3.74
N ARG A 117 -18.13 -14.28 -4.77
CA ARG A 117 -17.70 -13.00 -5.32
C ARG A 117 -18.34 -12.77 -6.69
N SER A 118 -18.77 -11.53 -6.94
CA SER A 118 -19.11 -11.04 -8.26
C SER A 118 -17.87 -10.99 -9.17
N GLU A 119 -18.09 -10.84 -10.48
CA GLU A 119 -16.99 -10.71 -11.45
C GLU A 119 -16.09 -9.50 -11.15
N ILE A 120 -16.68 -8.42 -10.62
CA ILE A 120 -15.95 -7.19 -10.25
C ILE A 120 -15.09 -7.44 -8.99
N GLU A 121 -15.63 -8.11 -7.98
CA GLU A 121 -14.89 -8.44 -6.75
C GLU A 121 -13.73 -9.41 -7.04
N GLU A 122 -13.92 -10.37 -7.95
CA GLU A 122 -12.87 -11.28 -8.39
C GLU A 122 -11.77 -10.54 -9.17
N LEU A 123 -12.12 -9.57 -10.02
CA LEU A 123 -11.16 -8.71 -10.71
C LEU A 123 -10.34 -7.88 -9.71
N VAL A 124 -11.01 -7.23 -8.76
CA VAL A 124 -10.37 -6.41 -7.71
C VAL A 124 -9.46 -7.28 -6.85
N PHE A 125 -9.90 -8.45 -6.42
CA PHE A 125 -9.10 -9.41 -5.67
C PHE A 125 -7.79 -9.77 -6.39
N ASN A 126 -7.89 -10.12 -7.67
CA ASN A 126 -6.73 -10.49 -8.49
C ASN A 126 -5.78 -9.30 -8.73
N LEU A 127 -6.32 -8.09 -8.88
CA LEU A 127 -5.53 -6.86 -8.97
C LEU A 127 -4.78 -6.59 -7.66
N LEU A 128 -5.46 -6.63 -6.51
CA LEU A 128 -4.87 -6.38 -5.19
C LEU A 128 -3.74 -7.37 -4.88
N LYS A 129 -3.90 -8.65 -5.23
CA LYS A 129 -2.85 -9.67 -5.11
C LYS A 129 -1.64 -9.38 -6.01
N THR A 130 -1.89 -8.88 -7.22
CA THR A 130 -0.83 -8.55 -8.19
C THR A 130 -0.01 -7.33 -7.75
N ILE A 131 -0.67 -6.29 -7.21
CA ILE A 131 0.00 -5.06 -6.78
C ILE A 131 0.67 -5.16 -5.41
N LEU A 132 0.28 -6.14 -4.59
CA LEU A 132 0.90 -6.43 -3.28
C LEU A 132 1.74 -7.71 -3.34
N PRO A 133 2.90 -7.74 -4.03
CA PRO A 133 3.69 -8.96 -4.23
C PRO A 133 4.34 -9.51 -2.94
N LYS A 134 4.07 -8.89 -1.78
CA LYS A 134 4.59 -9.32 -0.49
C LYS A 134 3.50 -9.21 0.56
N ARG A 135 2.66 -10.26 0.64
CA ARG A 135 1.74 -10.49 1.75
C ARG A 135 2.49 -10.21 3.06
N LEU A 136 2.02 -9.23 3.82
CA LEU A 136 2.42 -9.10 5.21
C LEU A 136 1.87 -10.35 5.90
N SER A 137 2.68 -11.01 6.72
CA SER A 137 2.20 -12.22 7.38
C SER A 137 1.03 -11.86 8.27
N GLU A 138 -0.11 -12.53 8.13
CA GLU A 138 -1.28 -12.29 8.98
C GLU A 138 -1.01 -12.70 10.43
N GLN A 139 -0.01 -13.56 10.64
CA GLN A 139 0.38 -14.07 11.94
C GLN A 139 1.84 -13.75 12.24
N THR A 140 2.08 -13.31 13.47
CA THR A 140 3.44 -13.30 13.98
C THR A 140 3.85 -14.76 14.21
N GLN A 141 4.97 -15.18 13.65
CA GLN A 141 5.46 -16.55 13.78
C GLN A 141 6.97 -16.63 13.72
N ILE A 142 7.52 -17.66 14.37
CA ILE A 142 8.92 -18.05 14.25
C ILE A 142 9.01 -19.20 13.23
N LEU A 143 10.03 -19.14 12.37
CA LEU A 143 10.30 -20.17 11.38
C LEU A 143 11.53 -20.99 11.78
N PRO A 144 11.66 -22.24 11.29
CA PRO A 144 12.82 -23.07 11.59
C PRO A 144 14.13 -22.37 11.25
N ASN A 145 15.07 -22.37 12.20
CA ASN A 145 16.40 -21.88 11.97
C ASN A 145 17.10 -22.68 10.85
N TYR A 146 17.93 -22.00 10.05
CA TYR A 146 18.64 -22.60 8.94
C TYR A 146 20.09 -22.10 8.89
N PRO A 147 21.09 -22.98 8.71
CA PRO A 147 20.97 -24.45 8.74
C PRO A 147 20.56 -24.97 10.14
N ASN A 148 20.02 -26.19 10.20
CA ASN A 148 19.78 -26.95 11.44
C ASN A 148 19.83 -28.46 11.11
N PRO A 149 20.81 -29.23 11.62
CA PRO A 149 21.90 -28.79 12.50
C PRO A 149 22.85 -27.78 11.84
N PHE A 150 23.55 -26.97 12.63
CA PHE A 150 24.45 -25.92 12.13
C PHE A 150 25.87 -26.00 12.72
N ASN A 151 26.85 -25.42 12.00
CA ASN A 151 28.25 -25.29 12.42
C ASN A 151 28.94 -24.06 11.78
N PRO A 152 29.44 -23.08 12.54
CA PRO A 152 29.01 -22.67 13.88
C PRO A 152 27.85 -21.68 13.85
N GLU A 153 27.34 -21.31 12.66
CA GLU A 153 26.37 -20.23 12.51
C GLU A 153 25.01 -20.66 11.95
N THR A 154 23.95 -19.98 12.38
CA THR A 154 22.57 -20.18 11.91
C THR A 154 21.82 -18.84 11.86
N TRP A 155 20.79 -18.78 11.01
CA TRP A 155 19.82 -17.68 11.00
C TRP A 155 18.49 -18.19 11.52
N ILE A 156 17.80 -17.39 12.31
CA ILE A 156 16.46 -17.67 12.84
C ILE A 156 15.48 -16.75 12.09
N PRO A 157 14.78 -17.28 11.06
CA PRO A 157 13.80 -16.52 10.31
C PRO A 157 12.51 -16.35 11.12
N PHE A 158 11.82 -15.23 10.92
CA PHE A 158 10.54 -14.96 11.57
C PHE A 158 9.69 -14.01 10.74
N GLU A 159 8.43 -13.89 11.11
CA GLU A 159 7.45 -13.03 10.48
C GLU A 159 6.69 -12.25 11.55
N LEU A 160 6.41 -10.98 11.27
CA LEU A 160 5.65 -10.09 12.13
C LEU A 160 4.39 -9.64 11.42
N SER A 161 3.25 -9.81 12.08
CA SER A 161 1.95 -9.32 11.56
C SER A 161 1.74 -7.83 11.78
N ARG A 162 2.33 -7.29 12.84
CA ARG A 162 2.37 -5.85 13.14
C ARG A 162 3.79 -5.43 13.50
N GLY A 163 4.05 -4.12 13.59
CA GLY A 163 5.34 -3.65 14.09
C GLY A 163 5.48 -3.93 15.58
N SER A 164 6.60 -4.52 15.99
CA SER A 164 6.82 -5.05 17.35
C SER A 164 8.28 -4.94 17.77
N ALA A 165 8.51 -4.87 19.09
CA ALA A 165 9.85 -5.01 19.65
C ALA A 165 10.24 -6.50 19.65
N VAL A 166 11.36 -6.84 19.01
CA VAL A 166 11.79 -8.21 18.80
C VAL A 166 13.08 -8.53 19.56
N SER A 167 13.05 -9.63 20.30
CA SER A 167 14.23 -10.22 20.94
C SER A 167 14.20 -11.74 20.86
N VAL A 168 15.38 -12.36 20.80
CA VAL A 168 15.54 -13.81 20.97
C VAL A 168 16.45 -14.07 22.16
N THR A 169 16.05 -15.01 23.00
CA THR A 169 16.91 -15.59 24.04
C THR A 169 17.13 -17.06 23.73
N ILE A 170 18.39 -17.49 23.80
CA ILE A 170 18.82 -18.86 23.56
C ILE A 170 19.12 -19.52 24.91
N TYR A 171 18.66 -20.74 25.08
CA TYR A 171 18.74 -21.53 26.31
C TYR A 171 19.41 -22.88 26.05
N ASN A 172 20.15 -23.37 27.03
CA ASN A 172 20.60 -24.77 27.06
C ASN A 172 19.44 -25.70 27.49
N VAL A 173 19.70 -27.02 27.52
CA VAL A 173 18.71 -28.04 27.92
C VAL A 173 18.23 -27.93 29.37
N VAL A 174 18.96 -27.22 30.23
CA VAL A 174 18.62 -26.98 31.64
C VAL A 174 17.81 -25.68 31.80
N GLY A 175 17.56 -24.95 30.71
CA GLY A 175 16.82 -23.68 30.73
C GLY A 175 17.66 -22.46 31.12
N THR A 176 18.99 -22.60 31.23
CA THR A 176 19.88 -21.46 31.47
C THR A 176 20.01 -20.63 30.19
N ALA A 177 19.85 -19.31 30.30
CA ALA A 177 20.07 -18.40 29.19
C ALA A 177 21.57 -18.35 28.84
N VAL A 178 21.87 -18.53 27.55
CA VAL A 178 23.22 -18.62 26.99
C VAL A 178 23.56 -17.38 26.18
N ARG A 179 22.58 -16.87 25.43
CA ARG A 179 22.71 -15.71 24.56
C ARG A 179 21.40 -14.93 24.53
N SER A 180 21.46 -13.61 24.59
CA SER A 180 20.32 -12.75 24.28
C SER A 180 20.63 -11.82 23.12
N ILE A 181 19.70 -11.70 22.18
CA ILE A 181 19.85 -10.93 20.95
C ILE A 181 18.62 -10.03 20.81
N SER A 182 18.84 -8.72 20.91
CA SER A 182 17.77 -7.72 20.71
C SER A 182 17.88 -7.12 19.31
N MET A 183 16.78 -7.15 18.57
CA MET A 183 16.65 -6.53 17.25
C MET A 183 15.99 -5.14 17.33
N GLY A 184 15.52 -4.73 18.52
CA GLY A 184 14.76 -3.50 18.71
C GLY A 184 13.37 -3.55 18.07
N TYR A 185 12.81 -2.38 17.76
CA TYR A 185 11.51 -2.27 17.11
C TYR A 185 11.63 -2.51 15.60
N LEU A 186 10.87 -3.48 15.11
CA LEU A 186 10.84 -3.88 13.71
C LEU A 186 9.43 -3.66 13.14
N LYS A 187 9.33 -3.20 11.89
CA LYS A 187 8.04 -3.05 11.18
C LYS A 187 7.43 -4.41 10.85
N ALA A 188 6.12 -4.45 10.62
CA ALA A 188 5.45 -5.65 10.09
C ALA A 188 6.14 -6.16 8.82
N GLY A 189 6.25 -7.48 8.68
CA GLY A 189 6.82 -8.12 7.50
C GLY A 189 7.60 -9.41 7.77
N ARG A 190 8.16 -9.96 6.69
CA ARG A 190 8.91 -11.22 6.69
C ARG A 190 10.42 -10.98 6.80
N TYR A 191 11.07 -11.60 7.78
CA TYR A 191 12.50 -11.50 8.12
C TYR A 191 13.20 -12.84 7.87
N VAL A 192 13.23 -13.26 6.59
CA VAL A 192 13.72 -14.60 6.18
C VAL A 192 15.08 -14.61 5.49
N SER A 193 15.58 -13.44 5.08
CA SER A 193 16.88 -13.33 4.40
C SER A 193 18.02 -13.23 5.42
N ARG A 194 19.21 -13.72 5.08
CA ARG A 194 20.43 -13.68 5.93
C ARG A 194 20.69 -12.30 6.54
N SER A 195 20.45 -11.22 5.80
CA SER A 195 20.64 -9.83 6.25
C SER A 195 19.55 -9.27 7.17
N ARG A 196 18.45 -10.01 7.39
CA ARG A 196 17.27 -9.53 8.12
C ARG A 196 16.80 -10.49 9.22
N ALA A 197 17.09 -11.78 9.08
CA ALA A 197 16.84 -12.77 10.12
C ALA A 197 17.76 -12.54 11.33
N ILE A 198 17.43 -13.14 12.46
CA ILE A 198 18.29 -13.10 13.64
C ILE A 198 19.49 -14.01 13.39
N TYR A 199 20.69 -13.50 13.63
CA TYR A 199 21.93 -14.24 13.45
C TYR A 199 22.45 -14.76 14.78
N TRP A 200 22.86 -16.02 14.81
CA TRP A 200 23.63 -16.56 15.91
C TRP A 200 24.88 -17.30 15.41
N ASP A 201 26.03 -16.96 15.99
CA ASP A 201 27.36 -17.49 15.64
C ASP A 201 27.83 -18.63 16.57
N GLY A 202 26.91 -19.19 17.36
CA GLY A 202 27.21 -20.28 18.29
C GLY A 202 28.02 -19.85 19.52
N LYS A 203 28.03 -18.54 19.85
CA LYS A 203 28.67 -18.03 21.08
C LYS A 203 27.66 -17.65 22.15
N ALA A 204 28.11 -17.73 23.41
CA ALA A 204 27.39 -17.19 24.55
C ALA A 204 27.53 -15.66 24.62
N ASP A 205 26.83 -15.02 25.57
CA ASP A 205 27.02 -13.59 25.87
C ASP A 205 28.45 -13.28 26.37
N SER A 206 29.14 -14.25 26.96
CA SER A 206 30.56 -14.15 27.33
C SER A 206 31.51 -14.07 26.12
N GLY A 207 31.03 -14.38 24.92
CA GLY A 207 31.86 -14.50 23.71
C GLY A 207 32.51 -15.87 23.53
N GLU A 208 32.34 -16.79 24.47
CA GLU A 208 32.83 -18.16 24.35
C GLU A 208 31.93 -19.01 23.45
N ARG A 209 32.53 -19.94 22.69
CA ARG A 209 31.77 -20.89 21.87
C ARG A 209 31.05 -21.91 22.74
N VAL A 210 29.78 -22.15 22.44
CA VAL A 210 28.98 -23.14 23.17
C VAL A 210 29.37 -24.57 22.76
N ALA A 211 29.00 -25.57 23.56
CA ALA A 211 29.26 -26.97 23.25
C ALA A 211 28.29 -27.51 22.18
N SER A 212 28.69 -28.55 21.45
CA SER A 212 27.78 -29.31 20.57
C SER A 212 26.61 -29.85 21.38
N GLY A 213 25.40 -29.80 20.82
CA GLY A 213 24.22 -30.29 21.54
C GLY A 213 22.92 -29.63 21.11
N THR A 214 21.88 -29.88 21.92
CA THR A 214 20.55 -29.30 21.73
C THR A 214 20.42 -28.00 22.50
N TYR A 215 19.85 -26.99 21.85
CA TYR A 215 19.52 -25.71 22.43
C TYR A 215 18.08 -25.34 22.08
N PHE A 216 17.49 -24.45 22.87
CA PHE A 216 16.18 -23.88 22.60
C PHE A 216 16.32 -22.38 22.41
N TYR A 217 15.47 -21.79 21.59
CA TYR A 217 15.42 -20.34 21.44
C TYR A 217 13.99 -19.86 21.52
N THR A 218 13.81 -18.75 22.22
CA THR A 218 12.53 -18.10 22.42
C THR A 218 12.55 -16.73 21.78
N LEU A 219 11.74 -16.55 20.73
CA LEU A 219 11.41 -15.26 20.14
C LEU A 219 10.30 -14.60 20.95
N LYS A 220 10.52 -13.35 21.35
CA LYS A 220 9.48 -12.47 21.89
C LYS A 220 9.24 -11.33 20.90
N ALA A 221 7.97 -11.13 20.57
CA ALA A 221 7.48 -10.04 19.73
C ALA A 221 6.21 -9.47 20.40
N ASP A 222 6.37 -8.35 21.12
CA ASP A 222 5.34 -7.78 22.02
C ASP A 222 4.74 -8.83 22.98
N THR A 223 3.46 -9.17 22.79
CA THR A 223 2.68 -10.15 23.57
C THR A 223 2.88 -11.59 23.09
N SER A 224 3.46 -11.79 21.91
CA SER A 224 3.63 -13.11 21.31
C SER A 224 4.99 -13.70 21.68
N THR A 225 4.98 -14.96 22.12
CA THR A 225 6.20 -15.69 22.48
C THR A 225 6.20 -17.04 21.75
N PHE A 226 7.31 -17.36 21.10
CA PHE A 226 7.47 -18.60 20.34
C PHE A 226 8.79 -19.27 20.71
N THR A 227 8.76 -20.58 20.94
CA THR A 227 9.96 -21.35 21.28
C THR A 227 10.17 -22.47 20.27
N GLN A 228 11.41 -22.61 19.82
CA GLN A 228 11.83 -23.70 18.94
C GLN A 228 13.16 -24.31 19.39
N LYS A 229 13.47 -25.50 18.86
CA LYS A 229 14.69 -26.27 19.15
C LYS A 229 15.68 -26.14 18.00
N MET A 230 16.96 -26.08 18.32
CA MET A 230 18.07 -26.17 17.36
C MET A 230 19.19 -27.09 17.84
N ILE A 231 19.98 -27.57 16.88
CA ILE A 231 21.09 -28.48 17.12
C ILE A 231 22.36 -27.86 16.56
N ILE A 232 23.39 -27.72 17.41
CA ILE A 232 24.72 -27.27 17.00
C ILE A 232 25.67 -28.47 16.93
N LEU A 233 26.38 -28.56 15.82
CA LEU A 233 27.46 -29.52 15.58
C LEU A 233 28.79 -28.78 15.57
N LYS A 234 29.84 -29.41 16.09
CA LYS A 234 31.23 -28.98 15.92
C LYS A 234 31.89 -29.88 14.90
#